data_AF-A0A6N1YIA9-F1
#
_entry.id   AF-A0A6N1YIA9-F1
#
_cell.length_a   1.000
_cell.length_b   1.000
_cell.length_c   1.000
_cell.angle_alpha   90.00
_cell.angle_beta   90.00
_cell.angle_gamma   90.00
#
_symmetry.space_group_name_H-M   'P 1'
#
loop_
_entity.id
_entity.type
_entity.pdbx_description
1 polymer ?
#
loop_
_entity_poly.entity_id
_entity_poly.type
_entity_poly.pdbx_seq_one_letter_code
_entity_poly.pdbx_strand_id
1 'polypeptide(L)'
;MTTVVEAADTAPYFHNNSVNTLEEAIAFYNSKAFHASPGAKPADPTDPNSECGRCIHLEPTQVTAIALFLRTLNAMENIRSSNELDIQVTQLNKTSDQLDILKLAMAETEDAIEVLEGGAIIANPKSLRLLHKALSLEQQALIAQNKLQALDFIEQAVLAKNMANSLLLKDPIE
;
A
#
# COMPACT_ATOMS: atom_id res chain seq x y z
N MET A 1 -1.37 14.31 13.97
CA MET A 1 -0.17 13.77 13.29
C MET A 1 -0.72 12.91 12.17
N THR A 2 -0.43 13.23 10.90
CA THR A 2 -0.80 12.38 9.76
C THR A 2 0.12 11.16 9.75
N THR A 3 -0.46 9.98 9.61
CA THR A 3 0.29 8.73 9.46
C THR A 3 0.76 8.58 8.02
N VAL A 4 1.88 7.88 7.82
CA VAL A 4 2.38 7.50 6.49
C VAL A 4 1.99 6.06 6.11
N VAL A 5 1.41 5.32 7.05
CA VAL A 5 0.67 4.09 6.75
C VAL A 5 -0.56 4.50 5.93
N GLU A 6 -0.91 3.73 4.90
CA GLU A 6 -1.96 4.08 3.94
C GLU A 6 -1.69 5.33 3.08
N ALA A 7 -0.46 5.85 3.05
CA ALA A 7 -0.16 7.06 2.28
C ALA A 7 -0.37 6.88 0.77
N ALA A 8 -0.34 5.66 0.23
CA ALA A 8 -0.46 5.44 -1.20
C ALA A 8 -1.90 5.52 -1.73
N ASP A 9 -2.89 5.53 -0.83
CA ASP A 9 -4.33 5.54 -1.17
C ASP A 9 -5.11 6.72 -0.55
N THR A 10 -4.39 7.73 -0.05
CA THR A 10 -4.99 8.89 0.63
C THR A 10 -4.86 10.19 -0.16
N ALA A 11 -4.69 10.08 -1.48
CA ALA A 11 -4.77 11.23 -2.36
C ALA A 11 -6.17 11.89 -2.27
N PRO A 12 -6.28 13.22 -2.47
CA PRO A 12 -5.21 14.17 -2.73
C PRO A 12 -4.40 14.54 -1.47
N TYR A 13 -3.14 14.92 -1.67
CA TYR A 13 -2.16 15.15 -0.62
C TYR A 13 -2.10 16.61 -0.14
N PHE A 14 -1.52 16.76 1.06
CA PHE A 14 -1.44 17.99 1.84
C PHE A 14 -2.81 18.48 2.35
N HIS A 15 -2.78 19.36 3.36
CA HIS A 15 -4.01 19.86 4.01
C HIS A 15 -4.93 20.68 3.09
N ASN A 16 -4.43 21.09 1.93
CA ASN A 16 -5.14 21.88 0.93
C ASN A 16 -5.42 21.10 -0.36
N ASN A 17 -5.19 19.78 -0.37
CA ASN A 17 -5.43 18.90 -1.53
C ASN A 17 -4.71 19.36 -2.80
N SER A 18 -3.52 19.95 -2.68
CA SER A 18 -2.85 20.62 -3.80
C SER A 18 -2.17 19.69 -4.79
N VAL A 19 -2.09 18.39 -4.46
CA VAL A 19 -1.34 17.40 -5.23
C VAL A 19 -2.13 16.10 -5.29
N ASN A 20 -2.17 15.44 -6.45
CA ASN A 20 -3.04 14.28 -6.67
C ASN A 20 -2.29 12.95 -6.69
N THR A 21 -0.97 12.97 -6.75
CA THR A 21 -0.16 11.74 -6.81
C THR A 21 0.88 11.68 -5.71
N LEU A 22 1.20 10.47 -5.28
CA LEU A 22 2.17 10.23 -4.22
C LEU A 22 3.57 10.74 -4.63
N GLU A 23 3.92 10.52 -5.88
CA GLU A 23 5.18 10.93 -6.50
C GLU A 23 5.33 12.46 -6.51
N GLU A 24 4.27 13.20 -6.85
CA GLU A 24 4.27 14.68 -6.75
C GLU A 24 4.37 15.14 -5.30
N ALA A 25 3.73 14.44 -4.36
CA ALA A 25 3.78 14.79 -2.94
C ALA A 25 5.18 14.59 -2.36
N ILE A 26 5.90 13.56 -2.82
CA ILE A 26 7.32 13.33 -2.50
C ILE A 26 8.20 14.38 -3.20
N ALA A 27 7.97 14.64 -4.48
CA ALA A 27 8.74 15.60 -5.26
C ALA A 27 8.59 17.04 -4.76
N PHE A 28 7.48 17.37 -4.08
CA PHE A 28 7.28 18.67 -3.45
C PHE A 28 8.43 19.07 -2.52
N TYR A 29 9.07 18.12 -1.84
CA TYR A 29 10.21 18.39 -0.94
C TYR A 29 11.49 18.84 -1.67
N ASN A 30 11.55 18.69 -3.00
CA ASN A 30 12.60 19.28 -3.84
C ASN A 30 12.29 20.73 -4.26
N SER A 31 11.08 21.22 -4.00
CA SER A 31 10.63 22.50 -4.53
C SER A 31 11.28 23.69 -3.82
N LYS A 32 11.49 24.77 -4.57
CA LYS A 32 11.89 26.07 -4.00
C LYS A 32 10.93 26.56 -2.93
N ALA A 33 9.63 26.27 -3.09
CA ALA A 33 8.61 26.64 -2.12
C ALA A 33 8.83 25.96 -0.76
N PHE A 34 9.11 24.65 -0.76
CA PHE A 34 9.45 23.94 0.48
C PHE A 34 10.77 24.44 1.06
N HIS A 35 11.83 24.57 0.25
CA HIS A 35 13.15 25.03 0.72
C HIS A 35 13.14 26.44 1.31
N ALA A 36 12.24 27.31 0.87
CA ALA A 36 12.05 28.64 1.45
C ALA A 36 11.11 28.67 2.66
N SER A 37 10.47 27.55 3.00
CA SER A 37 9.48 27.48 4.10
C SER A 37 10.15 27.37 5.47
N PRO A 38 9.48 27.82 6.56
CA PRO A 38 9.96 27.59 7.92
C PRO A 38 10.20 26.11 8.25
N GLY A 39 9.45 25.20 7.61
CA GLY A 39 9.59 23.76 7.81
C GLY A 39 10.93 23.19 7.32
N ALA A 40 11.52 23.79 6.28
CA ALA A 40 12.82 23.40 5.75
C ALA A 40 14.00 23.96 6.56
N LYS A 41 13.76 24.96 7.42
CA LYS A 41 14.79 25.73 8.12
C LYS A 41 15.85 26.26 7.13
N PRO A 42 15.48 27.20 6.25
CA PRO A 42 16.39 27.74 5.24
C PRO A 42 17.63 28.34 5.89
N ALA A 43 18.74 28.31 5.15
CA ALA A 43 19.97 28.99 5.52
C ALA A 43 19.70 30.49 5.77
N ASP A 44 20.35 31.06 6.78
CA ASP A 44 20.37 32.50 7.01
C ASP A 44 21.16 33.16 5.88
N PRO A 45 20.54 34.04 5.06
CA PRO A 45 21.23 34.70 3.95
C PRO A 45 22.34 35.66 4.41
N THR A 46 22.41 35.99 5.70
CA THR A 46 23.41 36.89 6.28
C THR A 46 24.60 36.17 6.92
N ASP A 47 24.51 34.84 7.10
CA ASP A 47 25.60 34.01 7.61
C ASP A 47 26.10 33.06 6.52
N PRO A 48 27.32 33.27 5.98
CA PRO A 48 27.86 32.43 4.91
C PRO A 48 28.15 30.98 5.31
N ASN A 49 28.15 30.67 6.61
CA ASN A 49 28.28 29.30 7.10
C ASN A 49 26.92 28.65 7.42
N SER A 50 25.81 29.38 7.21
CA SER A 50 24.48 28.86 7.44
C SER A 50 24.10 27.88 6.34
N GLU A 51 23.68 26.69 6.74
CA GLU A 51 23.18 25.65 5.84
C GLU A 51 21.68 25.45 6.06
N CYS A 52 20.99 25.04 5.00
CA CYS A 52 19.58 24.70 5.14
C CYS A 52 19.44 23.40 5.93
N GLY A 53 18.70 23.44 7.04
CA GLY A 53 18.66 22.33 7.99
C GLY A 53 17.90 21.09 7.50
N ARG A 54 16.97 21.24 6.55
CA ARG A 54 16.16 20.14 6.00
C ARG A 54 15.89 20.25 4.51
N CYS A 55 16.66 21.06 3.79
CA CYS A 55 16.59 21.04 2.33
C CYS A 55 17.15 19.71 1.85
N ILE A 56 16.33 18.95 1.14
CA ILE A 56 16.74 17.71 0.50
C ILE A 56 16.73 17.90 -1.02
N HIS A 57 17.51 17.08 -1.69
CA HIS A 57 17.45 16.93 -3.13
C HIS A 57 17.32 15.45 -3.45
N LEU A 58 16.15 15.07 -3.95
CA LEU A 58 15.85 13.72 -4.41
C LEU A 58 15.95 13.68 -5.93
N GLU A 59 16.82 12.85 -6.47
CA GLU A 59 16.81 12.52 -7.89
C GLU A 59 15.46 11.88 -8.28
N PRO A 60 15.02 11.99 -9.55
CA PRO A 60 13.76 11.38 -9.98
C PRO A 60 13.64 9.88 -9.64
N THR A 61 14.75 9.14 -9.73
CA THR A 61 14.79 7.72 -9.36
C THR A 61 14.60 7.49 -7.85
N GLN A 62 15.07 8.42 -7.00
CA GLN A 62 14.88 8.37 -5.56
C GLN A 62 13.43 8.68 -5.18
N VAL A 63 12.78 9.62 -5.89
CA VAL A 63 11.34 9.88 -5.73
C VAL A 63 10.54 8.61 -6.02
N THR A 64 10.82 7.96 -7.15
CA THR A 64 10.18 6.68 -7.50
C THR A 64 10.45 5.60 -6.47
N ALA A 65 11.67 5.49 -5.95
CA ALA A 65 12.02 4.50 -4.93
C ALA A 65 11.26 4.73 -3.61
N ILE A 66 11.10 5.98 -3.17
CA ILE A 66 10.32 6.31 -1.97
C ILE A 66 8.83 6.00 -2.20
N ALA A 67 8.28 6.36 -3.37
CA ALA A 67 6.88 6.07 -3.71
C ALA A 67 6.64 4.55 -3.70
N LEU A 68 7.54 3.78 -4.32
CA LEU A 68 7.50 2.33 -4.33
C LEU A 68 7.55 1.75 -2.91
N PHE A 69 8.44 2.27 -2.05
CA PHE A 69 8.53 1.85 -0.66
C PHE A 69 7.23 2.07 0.11
N LEU A 70 6.61 3.25 -0.02
CA LEU A 70 5.35 3.58 0.63
C LEU A 70 4.19 2.72 0.11
N ARG A 71 4.13 2.47 -1.21
CA ARG A 71 3.16 1.55 -1.82
C ARG A 71 3.31 0.13 -1.28
N THR A 72 4.54 -0.34 -1.14
CA THR A 72 4.80 -1.65 -0.52
C THR A 72 4.27 -1.72 0.90
N LEU A 73 4.55 -0.72 1.75
CA LEU A 73 4.04 -0.70 3.13
C LEU A 73 2.51 -0.74 3.19
N ASN A 74 1.86 0.04 2.34
CA ASN A 74 0.40 0.09 2.26
C ASN A 74 -0.19 -1.24 1.78
N ALA A 75 0.35 -1.84 0.72
CA ALA A 75 -0.10 -3.15 0.25
C ALA A 75 0.09 -4.24 1.30
N MET A 76 1.18 -4.20 2.08
CA MET A 76 1.42 -5.14 3.17
C MET A 76 0.38 -5.01 4.30
N GLU A 77 -0.06 -3.79 4.61
CA GLU A 77 -1.10 -3.55 5.61
C GLU A 77 -2.47 -4.04 5.13
N ASN A 78 -2.83 -3.75 3.88
CA ASN A 78 -4.06 -4.26 3.25
C ASN A 78 -4.07 -5.80 3.22
N ILE A 79 -2.94 -6.44 2.89
CA ILE A 79 -2.80 -7.90 2.97
C ILE A 79 -3.01 -8.42 4.40
N ARG A 80 -2.43 -7.74 5.41
CA ARG A 80 -2.57 -8.12 6.82
C ARG A 80 -4.03 -8.04 7.25
N SER A 81 -4.69 -6.92 6.96
CA SER A 81 -6.11 -6.65 7.24
C SER A 81 -7.02 -7.68 6.56
N SER A 82 -6.83 -7.90 5.26
CA SER A 82 -7.54 -8.92 4.48
C SER A 82 -7.40 -10.33 5.06
N ASN A 83 -6.19 -10.74 5.44
CA ASN A 83 -5.96 -12.05 6.08
C ASN A 83 -6.69 -12.19 7.42
N GLU A 84 -6.73 -11.14 8.25
CA GLU A 84 -7.45 -11.16 9.53
C GLU A 84 -8.96 -11.34 9.31
N LEU A 85 -9.53 -10.65 8.31
CA LEU A 85 -10.94 -10.79 7.94
C LEU A 85 -11.24 -12.20 7.40
N ASP A 86 -10.41 -12.74 6.52
CA ASP A 86 -10.56 -14.11 6.02
C ASP A 86 -10.52 -15.15 7.16
N ILE A 87 -9.57 -15.02 8.07
CA ILE A 87 -9.49 -15.89 9.25
C ILE A 87 -10.76 -15.73 10.09
N GLN A 88 -11.29 -14.52 10.26
CA GLN A 88 -12.54 -14.27 10.97
C GLN A 88 -13.73 -14.98 10.29
N VAL A 89 -13.82 -15.00 8.96
CA VAL A 89 -14.88 -15.74 8.23
C VAL A 89 -14.94 -17.20 8.65
N THR A 90 -13.78 -17.83 8.86
CA THR A 90 -13.70 -19.25 9.27
C THR A 90 -14.25 -19.52 10.67
N GLN A 91 -14.26 -18.51 11.54
CA GLN A 91 -14.67 -18.61 12.94
C GLN A 91 -16.15 -18.26 13.16
N LEU A 92 -16.80 -17.65 12.17
CA LEU A 92 -18.20 -17.24 12.27
C LEU A 92 -19.17 -18.42 12.04
N ASN A 93 -20.29 -18.38 12.76
CA ASN A 93 -21.35 -19.38 12.64
C ASN A 93 -22.49 -18.95 11.70
N LYS A 94 -22.68 -17.64 11.50
CA LYS A 94 -23.79 -17.09 10.73
C LYS A 94 -23.35 -16.75 9.31
N THR A 95 -23.99 -17.37 8.33
CA THR A 95 -23.62 -17.26 6.91
C THR A 95 -23.72 -15.82 6.37
N SER A 96 -24.70 -15.01 6.79
CA SER A 96 -24.77 -13.61 6.32
C SER A 96 -23.53 -12.83 6.74
N ASP A 97 -23.09 -13.01 7.98
CA ASP A 97 -21.96 -12.27 8.56
C ASP A 97 -20.65 -12.75 7.92
N GLN A 98 -20.55 -14.05 7.60
CA GLN A 98 -19.45 -14.60 6.80
C GLN A 98 -19.34 -13.93 5.43
N LEU A 99 -20.46 -13.75 4.72
CA LEU A 99 -20.46 -13.14 3.39
C LEU A 99 -20.08 -11.66 3.44
N ASP A 100 -20.56 -10.93 4.44
CA ASP A 100 -20.23 -9.51 4.59
C ASP A 100 -18.75 -9.31 4.94
N ILE A 101 -18.20 -10.13 5.84
CA ILE A 101 -16.78 -10.08 6.21
C ILE A 101 -15.89 -10.55 5.03
N LEU A 102 -16.30 -11.56 4.27
CA LEU A 102 -15.57 -12.00 3.08
C LEU A 102 -15.49 -10.89 2.02
N LYS A 103 -16.57 -10.13 1.82
CA LYS A 103 -16.55 -8.98 0.89
C LYS A 103 -15.60 -7.88 1.36
N LEU A 104 -15.48 -7.67 2.67
CA LEU A 104 -14.48 -6.74 3.22
C LEU A 104 -13.07 -7.28 2.99
N ALA A 105 -12.81 -8.57 3.22
CA ALA A 105 -11.51 -9.18 2.92
C ALA A 105 -11.13 -9.02 1.44
N MET A 106 -12.10 -9.21 0.53
CA MET A 106 -11.93 -9.00 -0.91
C MET A 106 -11.58 -7.56 -1.24
N ALA A 107 -12.29 -6.58 -0.66
CA ALA A 107 -11.99 -5.17 -0.86
C ALA A 107 -10.56 -4.84 -0.44
N GLU A 108 -10.11 -5.33 0.71
CA GLU A 108 -8.72 -5.13 1.17
C GLU A 108 -7.70 -5.82 0.24
N THR A 109 -8.04 -6.98 -0.34
CA THR A 109 -7.19 -7.62 -1.37
C THR A 109 -7.13 -6.79 -2.66
N GLU A 110 -8.26 -6.22 -3.10
CA GLU A 110 -8.37 -5.31 -4.25
C GLU A 110 -7.54 -4.05 -4.00
N ASP A 111 -7.66 -3.42 -2.84
CA ASP A 111 -6.89 -2.22 -2.47
C ASP A 111 -5.38 -2.50 -2.50
N ALA A 112 -4.94 -3.67 -2.01
CA ALA A 112 -3.53 -4.08 -2.09
C ALA A 112 -3.03 -4.19 -3.56
N ILE A 113 -3.88 -4.66 -4.46
CA ILE A 113 -3.59 -4.76 -5.90
C ILE A 113 -3.52 -3.36 -6.51
N GLU A 114 -4.53 -2.52 -6.27
CA GLU A 114 -4.61 -1.16 -6.82
C GLU A 114 -3.43 -0.29 -6.38
N VAL A 115 -3.05 -0.36 -5.11
CA VAL A 115 -1.89 0.36 -4.57
C VAL A 115 -0.59 -0.01 -5.28
N LEU A 116 -0.37 -1.29 -5.58
CA LEU A 116 0.83 -1.77 -6.26
C LEU A 116 0.81 -1.43 -7.76
N GLU A 117 -0.36 -1.52 -8.41
CA GLU A 117 -0.55 -1.19 -9.83
C GLU A 117 -0.50 0.31 -10.11
N GLY A 118 -0.88 1.14 -9.13
CA GLY A 118 -0.79 2.61 -9.21
C GLY A 118 0.63 3.16 -9.22
N GLY A 119 1.64 2.33 -8.98
CA GLY A 119 3.05 2.73 -9.03
C GLY A 119 3.60 2.82 -10.46
N ALA A 120 4.53 3.74 -10.70
CA ALA A 120 5.23 3.84 -12.00
C ALA A 120 6.01 2.56 -12.38
N ILE A 121 6.38 1.75 -11.38
CA ILE A 121 7.10 0.48 -11.56
C ILE A 121 6.47 -0.58 -10.66
N ILE A 122 6.11 -1.73 -11.23
CA ILE A 122 5.70 -2.92 -10.47
C ILE A 122 6.95 -3.70 -10.09
N ALA A 123 7.49 -3.45 -8.89
CA ALA A 123 8.76 -4.04 -8.47
C ALA A 123 8.70 -5.56 -8.30
N ASN A 124 7.55 -6.11 -7.90
CA ASN A 124 7.38 -7.55 -7.72
C ASN A 124 6.14 -8.09 -8.45
N PRO A 125 6.24 -8.37 -9.77
CA PRO A 125 5.12 -8.90 -10.55
C PRO A 125 4.63 -10.26 -10.07
N LYS A 126 5.50 -11.05 -9.40
CA LYS A 126 5.12 -12.36 -8.86
C LYS A 126 4.22 -12.20 -7.63
N SER A 127 4.52 -11.25 -6.75
CA SER A 127 3.63 -10.88 -5.64
C SER A 127 2.27 -10.44 -6.15
N LEU A 128 2.24 -9.53 -7.14
CA LEU A 128 1.00 -9.04 -7.73
C LEU A 128 0.13 -10.18 -8.32
N ARG A 129 0.75 -11.12 -9.05
CA ARG A 129 0.03 -12.32 -9.54
C ARG A 129 -0.56 -13.19 -8.43
N LEU A 130 0.11 -13.28 -7.29
CA LEU A 130 -0.40 -14.03 -6.14
C LEU A 130 -1.59 -13.33 -5.48
N LEU A 131 -1.59 -11.99 -5.44
CA LEU A 131 -2.74 -11.22 -4.95
C LEU A 131 -3.96 -11.38 -5.88
N HIS A 132 -3.77 -11.25 -7.19
CA HIS A 132 -4.83 -11.56 -8.17
C HIS A 132 -5.37 -12.99 -8.02
N LYS A 133 -4.48 -13.97 -7.74
CA LYS A 133 -4.90 -15.33 -7.43
C LYS A 133 -5.71 -15.41 -6.14
N ALA A 134 -5.29 -14.72 -5.08
CA ALA A 134 -6.00 -14.68 -3.80
C ALA A 134 -7.41 -14.10 -3.97
N LEU A 135 -7.53 -12.96 -4.66
CA LEU A 135 -8.83 -12.35 -4.96
C LEU A 135 -9.75 -13.30 -5.73
N SER A 136 -9.22 -14.00 -6.73
CA SER A 136 -9.99 -15.00 -7.47
C SER A 136 -10.45 -16.18 -6.59
N LEU A 137 -9.67 -16.56 -5.58
CA LEU A 137 -10.04 -17.60 -4.62
C LEU A 137 -11.14 -17.11 -3.67
N GLU A 138 -11.06 -15.88 -3.16
CA GLU A 138 -12.11 -15.27 -2.33
C GLU A 138 -13.44 -15.13 -3.10
N GLN A 139 -13.38 -14.73 -4.38
CA GLN A 139 -14.54 -14.70 -5.28
C GLN A 139 -15.15 -16.10 -5.46
N GLN A 140 -14.32 -17.14 -5.58
CA GLN A 140 -14.78 -18.53 -5.64
C GLN A 140 -15.41 -18.98 -4.31
N ALA A 141 -14.85 -18.56 -3.17
CA ALA A 141 -15.42 -18.82 -1.85
C ALA A 141 -16.82 -18.19 -1.71
N LEU A 142 -17.01 -16.98 -2.23
CA LEU A 142 -18.28 -16.25 -2.18
C LEU A 142 -19.42 -16.99 -2.91
N ILE A 143 -19.11 -17.65 -4.02
CA ILE A 143 -20.09 -18.38 -4.86
C ILE A 143 -20.13 -19.89 -4.58
N ALA A 144 -19.32 -20.38 -3.64
CA ALA A 144 -19.24 -21.81 -3.34
C ALA A 144 -20.56 -22.33 -2.77
N GLN A 145 -20.99 -23.52 -3.24
CA GLN A 145 -22.27 -24.11 -2.85
C GLN A 145 -22.22 -24.83 -1.49
N ASN A 146 -21.02 -25.13 -1.00
CA ASN A 146 -20.84 -25.84 0.26
C ASN A 146 -19.75 -25.17 1.11
N LYS A 147 -19.94 -25.24 2.43
CA LYS A 147 -19.08 -24.57 3.41
C LYS A 147 -17.64 -25.08 3.39
N LEU A 148 -17.42 -26.39 3.20
CA LEU A 148 -16.08 -26.97 3.18
C LEU A 148 -15.24 -26.41 2.03
N GLN A 149 -15.84 -26.30 0.84
CA GLN A 149 -15.20 -25.73 -0.34
C GLN A 149 -14.94 -24.23 -0.18
N ALA A 150 -15.90 -23.48 0.39
CA ALA A 150 -15.69 -22.06 0.67
C ALA A 150 -14.49 -21.84 1.60
N LEU A 151 -14.38 -22.65 2.67
CA LEU A 151 -13.27 -22.58 3.61
C LEU A 151 -11.92 -22.96 2.99
N ASP A 152 -11.90 -23.98 2.13
CA ASP A 152 -10.68 -24.37 1.39
C ASP A 152 -10.19 -23.23 0.48
N PHE A 153 -11.10 -22.55 -0.23
CA PHE A 153 -10.74 -21.39 -1.03
C PHE A 153 -10.20 -20.23 -0.19
N ILE A 154 -10.81 -19.94 0.96
CA ILE A 154 -10.33 -18.91 1.89
C ILE A 154 -8.93 -19.25 2.41
N GLU A 155 -8.69 -20.50 2.82
CA GLU A 155 -7.37 -20.94 3.28
C GLU A 155 -6.31 -20.78 2.18
N GLN A 156 -6.64 -21.16 0.94
CA GLN A 156 -5.74 -20.96 -0.21
C GLN A 156 -5.50 -19.48 -0.52
N ALA A 157 -6.49 -18.60 -0.33
CA ALA A 157 -6.34 -17.16 -0.52
C ALA A 157 -5.36 -16.58 0.50
N VAL A 158 -5.51 -16.93 1.77
CA VAL A 158 -4.59 -16.54 2.85
C VAL A 158 -3.16 -17.04 2.58
N LEU A 159 -2.99 -18.28 2.11
CA LEU A 159 -1.68 -18.80 1.73
C LEU A 159 -1.05 -18.00 0.58
N ALA A 160 -1.83 -17.68 -0.46
CA ALA A 160 -1.36 -16.87 -1.59
C ALA A 160 -0.95 -15.45 -1.14
N LYS A 161 -1.76 -14.80 -0.30
CA LYS A 161 -1.47 -13.49 0.30
C LYS A 161 -0.20 -13.50 1.16
N ASN A 162 0.00 -14.53 1.98
CA ASN A 162 1.23 -14.67 2.77
C ASN A 162 2.48 -14.86 1.90
N MET A 163 2.37 -15.61 0.80
CA MET A 163 3.45 -15.74 -0.18
C MET A 163 3.72 -14.43 -0.92
N ALA A 164 2.67 -13.68 -1.29
CA ALA A 164 2.79 -12.36 -1.90
C ALA A 164 3.54 -11.41 -0.96
N ASN A 165 3.11 -11.33 0.31
CA ASN A 165 3.73 -10.50 1.34
C ASN A 165 5.21 -10.84 1.54
N SER A 166 5.54 -12.14 1.61
CA SER A 166 6.92 -12.60 1.73
C SER A 166 7.80 -12.20 0.54
N LEU A 167 7.22 -12.09 -0.66
CA LEU A 167 7.94 -11.64 -1.85
C LEU A 167 8.13 -10.12 -1.89
N LEU A 168 7.19 -9.34 -1.36
CA LEU A 168 7.35 -7.88 -1.22
C LEU A 168 8.55 -7.50 -0.34
N LEU A 169 8.91 -8.37 0.61
CA LEU A 169 10.05 -8.20 1.51
C LEU A 169 11.39 -8.67 0.93
N LYS A 170 11.38 -9.35 -0.23
CA LYS A 170 12.60 -9.87 -0.87
C LYS A 170 13.04 -8.93 -1.98
N ASP A 171 14.36 -8.81 -2.14
CA ASP A 171 14.92 -8.07 -3.27
C ASP A 171 14.37 -8.64 -4.59
N PRO A 172 13.91 -7.79 -5.53
CA PRO A 172 13.37 -8.23 -6.81
C PRO A 172 14.42 -8.84 -7.76
N ILE A 173 15.64 -9.09 -7.28
CA ILE A 173 16.79 -9.58 -8.05
C ILE A 173 17.32 -10.87 -7.42
N GLU A 174 16.64 -11.98 -7.68
CA GLU A 174 17.24 -13.32 -7.76
C GLU A 174 16.76 -14.02 -9.04
#